data_AF-J2RI01-F1
#
_entry.id   AF-J2RI01-F1
#
_cell.length_a   1.000
_cell.length_b   1.000
_cell.length_c   1.000
_cell.angle_alpha   90.00
_cell.angle_beta   90.00
_cell.angle_gamma   90.00
#
_symmetry.space_group_name_H-M   'P 1'
#
loop_
_entity.id
_entity.type
_entity.pdbx_description
1 polymer ?
#
loop_
_entity_poly.entity_id
_entity_poly.type
_entity_poly.pdbx_seq_one_letter_code
_entity_poly.pdbx_strand_id
1 'polypeptide(L)'
;GGRQLTLVMSDVGSNGDKPDWTVLSDCRTHSTAYSEGRTPVAGQLAFPIRRLTYRFSNNQLLMKGGAAADQVLVDNVGAFDVSFGLASTATDLAASRYSSNPPDPALIRSVRLSLTLTDPSRRVSDQTFNVVAALRNRLP
;
A
#
# COMPACT_ATOMS: atom_id res chain seq x y z
N GLY A 1 8.86 -0.49 -18.37
CA GLY A 1 9.10 -0.86 -16.96
C GLY A 1 7.77 -0.79 -16.23
N GLY A 2 7.33 -1.89 -15.62
CA GLY A 2 6.00 -1.98 -15.00
C GLY A 2 5.88 -1.09 -13.78
N ARG A 3 4.74 -0.38 -13.66
CA ARG A 3 4.43 0.40 -12.46
C ARG A 3 3.91 -0.54 -11.39
N GLN A 4 4.56 -0.51 -10.23
CA GLN A 4 4.26 -1.37 -9.10
C GLN A 4 4.17 -0.53 -7.82
N LEU A 5 3.21 -0.89 -6.96
CA LEU A 5 3.09 -0.37 -5.61
C LEU A 5 3.13 -1.52 -4.62
N THR A 6 4.04 -1.45 -3.65
CA THR A 6 4.08 -2.38 -2.53
C THR A 6 3.61 -1.65 -1.26
N LEU A 7 2.58 -2.20 -0.61
CA LEU A 7 2.07 -1.71 0.66
C LEU A 7 2.40 -2.72 1.76
N VAL A 8 2.86 -2.23 2.90
CA VAL A 8 3.01 -3.01 4.13
C VAL A 8 2.04 -2.44 5.15
N MET A 9 1.10 -3.26 5.59
CA MET A 9 -0.01 -2.81 6.43
C MET A 9 -0.27 -3.80 7.57
N SER A 10 -0.57 -3.27 8.75
CA SER A 10 -1.14 -4.04 9.84
C SER A 10 -2.65 -4.18 9.63
N ASP A 11 -3.19 -5.36 9.87
CA ASP A 11 -4.63 -5.58 9.87
C ASP A 11 -5.24 -5.28 11.26
N VAL A 12 -6.51 -4.89 11.25
CA VAL A 12 -7.30 -4.72 12.47
C VAL A 12 -8.08 -6.01 12.68
N GLY A 13 -7.43 -6.99 13.32
CA GLY A 13 -8.01 -8.30 13.63
C GLY A 13 -7.24 -9.47 13.01
N SER A 14 -7.87 -10.64 12.98
CA SER A 14 -7.26 -11.93 12.57
C SER A 14 -7.94 -12.59 11.37
N ASN A 15 -8.75 -11.84 10.60
CA ASN A 15 -9.62 -12.41 9.56
C ASN A 15 -8.98 -12.48 8.17
N GLY A 16 -7.78 -11.92 7.98
CA GLY A 16 -7.05 -12.03 6.71
C GLY A 16 -6.22 -13.32 6.60
N ASP A 17 -5.68 -13.55 5.40
CA ASP A 17 -4.75 -14.66 5.11
C ASP A 17 -3.52 -14.68 6.02
N LYS A 18 -2.73 -15.76 5.94
CA LYS A 18 -1.47 -15.89 6.67
C LYS A 18 -0.61 -14.61 6.53
N PRO A 19 -0.23 -13.96 7.64
CA PRO A 19 0.54 -12.73 7.58
C PRO A 19 2.00 -13.00 7.18
N ASP A 20 2.62 -12.08 6.45
CA ASP A 20 4.07 -12.13 6.15
C ASP A 20 4.92 -11.98 7.42
N TRP A 21 4.44 -11.17 8.36
CA TRP A 21 5.05 -10.97 9.68
C TRP A 21 4.01 -10.79 10.76
N THR A 22 4.36 -11.08 12.00
CA THR A 22 3.54 -10.76 13.18
C THR A 22 4.38 -9.99 14.18
N VAL A 23 3.87 -8.85 14.64
CA VAL A 23 4.44 -8.14 15.78
C VAL A 23 3.72 -8.61 17.05
N LEU A 24 4.46 -9.17 18.00
CA LEU A 24 3.94 -9.45 19.34
C LEU A 24 4.34 -8.32 20.27
N SER A 25 3.38 -7.74 21.00
CA SER A 25 3.67 -6.68 21.96
C SER A 25 2.79 -6.78 23.21
N ASP A 26 3.34 -6.41 24.35
CA ASP A 26 2.61 -6.21 25.61
C ASP A 26 1.93 -4.82 25.69
N CYS A 27 2.05 -4.02 24.62
CA CYS A 27 1.60 -2.63 24.51
C CYS A 27 2.15 -1.68 25.59
N ARG A 28 3.24 -2.04 26.25
CA ARG A 28 3.85 -1.28 27.35
C ARG A 28 5.34 -1.10 27.17
N THR A 29 6.08 -2.20 27.10
CA THR A 29 7.54 -2.22 27.24
C THR A 29 8.24 -3.07 26.19
N HIS A 30 7.55 -4.06 25.62
CA HIS A 30 8.15 -5.00 24.69
C HIS A 30 7.34 -5.12 23.40
N SER A 31 8.07 -5.13 22.29
CA SER A 31 7.55 -5.41 20.96
C SER A 31 8.60 -6.19 20.17
N THR A 32 8.21 -7.28 19.53
CA THR A 32 9.12 -8.09 18.70
C THR A 32 8.42 -8.50 17.41
N ALA A 33 9.06 -8.21 16.29
CA ALA A 33 8.60 -8.62 14.97
C ALA A 33 9.14 -10.02 14.64
N TYR A 34 8.25 -10.90 14.19
CA TYR A 34 8.57 -12.25 13.73
C TYR A 34 8.12 -12.42 12.29
N SER A 35 8.80 -13.26 11.52
CA SER A 35 8.27 -13.76 10.25
C SER A 35 7.06 -14.65 10.49
N GLU A 36 6.12 -14.62 9.54
CA GLU A 36 4.89 -15.40 9.50
C GLU A 36 3.95 -15.16 10.70
N GLY A 37 2.89 -15.97 10.80
CA GLY A 37 1.94 -15.96 11.91
C GLY A 37 2.58 -16.39 13.23
N ARG A 38 2.34 -15.61 14.30
CA ARG A 38 2.68 -15.99 15.68
C ARG A 38 1.48 -15.86 16.62
N THR A 39 1.32 -16.85 17.48
CA THR A 39 0.29 -16.83 18.54
C THR A 39 0.83 -16.05 19.74
N PRO A 40 0.10 -15.05 20.27
CA PRO A 40 0.52 -14.33 21.46
C PRO A 40 0.41 -15.22 22.71
N VAL A 41 1.26 -14.98 23.71
CA VAL A 41 1.07 -15.53 25.06
C VAL A 41 0.22 -14.59 25.91
N ALA A 42 -0.19 -15.03 27.10
CA ALA A 42 -0.97 -14.21 28.03
C ALA A 42 -0.28 -12.86 28.29
N GLY A 43 -1.03 -11.77 28.15
CA GLY A 43 -0.52 -10.40 28.30
C GLY A 43 0.07 -9.79 27.03
N GLN A 44 0.12 -10.51 25.90
CA GLN A 44 0.52 -9.97 24.60
C GLN A 44 -0.67 -9.84 23.63
N LEU A 45 -0.54 -8.89 22.71
CA LEU A 45 -1.34 -8.79 21.50
C LEU A 45 -0.48 -9.17 20.29
N ALA A 46 -1.13 -9.75 19.28
CA ALA A 46 -0.54 -10.04 17.99
C ALA A 46 -1.08 -9.07 16.93
N PHE A 47 -0.16 -8.39 16.24
CA PHE A 47 -0.47 -7.50 15.13
C PHE A 47 0.02 -8.15 13.83
N PRO A 48 -0.87 -8.77 13.05
CA PRO A 48 -0.50 -9.34 11.76
C PRO A 48 -0.17 -8.23 10.76
N ILE A 49 1.00 -8.35 10.12
CA ILE A 49 1.52 -7.43 9.10
C ILE A 49 1.55 -8.17 7.77
N ARG A 50 0.95 -7.56 6.74
CA ARG A 50 0.85 -8.12 5.40
C ARG A 50 1.49 -7.20 4.38
N ARG A 51 2.13 -7.80 3.40
CA ARG A 51 2.64 -7.14 2.21
C ARG A 51 1.69 -7.38 1.05
N LEU A 52 1.11 -6.31 0.53
CA LEU A 52 0.33 -6.33 -0.70
C LEU A 52 1.15 -5.71 -1.83
N THR A 53 1.15 -6.35 -2.99
CA THR A 53 1.81 -5.83 -4.19
C THR A 53 0.78 -5.65 -5.29
N TYR A 54 0.66 -4.42 -5.79
CA TYR A 54 -0.15 -4.07 -6.95
C TYR A 54 0.76 -3.83 -8.14
N ARG A 55 0.42 -4.42 -9.29
CA ARG A 55 1.24 -4.32 -10.50
C ARG A 55 0.37 -4.13 -11.72
N PHE A 56 0.71 -3.12 -12.53
CA PHE A 56 0.06 -2.92 -13.81
C PHE A 56 0.81 -3.68 -14.91
N SER A 57 0.10 -4.56 -15.62
CA SER A 57 0.66 -5.40 -16.69
C SER A 57 -0.47 -5.90 -17.60
N ASN A 58 -0.22 -6.00 -18.91
CA ASN A 58 -1.18 -6.59 -19.87
C ASN A 58 -2.60 -6.03 -19.74
N ASN A 59 -2.74 -4.70 -19.60
CA ASN A 59 -4.02 -4.02 -19.39
C ASN A 59 -4.81 -4.46 -18.15
N GLN A 60 -4.11 -5.02 -17.15
CA GLN A 60 -4.70 -5.46 -15.89
C GLN A 60 -3.97 -4.82 -14.72
N LEU A 61 -4.74 -4.45 -13.70
CA LEU A 61 -4.20 -4.23 -12.37
C LEU A 61 -4.22 -5.57 -11.62
N LEU A 62 -3.04 -6.11 -11.41
CA LEU A 62 -2.82 -7.34 -10.66
C LEU A 62 -2.55 -7.02 -9.20
N MET A 63 -2.95 -7.93 -8.31
CA MET A 63 -2.71 -7.86 -6.88
C MET A 63 -2.19 -9.22 -6.39
N LYS A 64 -1.23 -9.20 -5.47
CA LYS A 64 -0.88 -10.37 -4.66
C LYS A 64 -0.63 -10.00 -3.21
N GLY A 65 -0.92 -10.93 -2.31
CA GLY A 65 -0.52 -10.89 -0.91
C GLY A 65 0.66 -11.82 -0.64
N GLY A 66 1.72 -11.30 -0.01
CA GLY A 66 2.91 -12.08 0.35
C GLY A 66 3.48 -12.93 -0.79
N ALA A 67 3.54 -14.24 -0.57
CA ALA A 67 4.06 -15.23 -1.53
C ALA A 67 2.99 -15.81 -2.47
N ALA A 68 1.74 -15.33 -2.42
CA ALA A 68 0.68 -15.79 -3.29
C ALA A 68 0.93 -15.42 -4.77
N ALA A 69 0.25 -16.13 -5.66
CA ALA A 69 0.23 -15.80 -7.08
C ALA A 69 -0.52 -14.49 -7.35
N ASP A 70 -0.13 -13.78 -8.42
CA ASP A 70 -0.85 -12.60 -8.89
C ASP A 70 -2.29 -12.96 -9.25
N GLN A 71 -3.24 -12.15 -8.79
CA GLN A 71 -4.66 -12.22 -9.14
C GLN A 71 -5.06 -10.96 -9.89
N VAL A 72 -5.95 -11.09 -10.87
CA VAL A 72 -6.54 -9.92 -11.56
C VAL A 72 -7.51 -9.25 -10.60
N LEU A 73 -7.20 -8.00 -10.21
CA LEU A 73 -8.09 -7.19 -9.40
C LEU A 73 -9.03 -6.35 -10.28
N VAL A 74 -8.48 -5.77 -11.34
CA VAL A 74 -9.25 -4.96 -12.31
C VAL A 74 -8.74 -5.25 -13.71
N ASP A 75 -9.66 -5.48 -14.64
CA ASP A 75 -9.37 -5.68 -16.06
C ASP A 75 -9.63 -4.40 -16.86
N ASN A 76 -9.16 -4.37 -18.12
CA ASN A 76 -9.31 -3.26 -19.05
C ASN A 76 -8.75 -1.92 -18.53
N VAL A 77 -7.62 -2.02 -17.82
CA VAL A 77 -6.86 -0.87 -17.32
C VAL A 77 -6.00 -0.32 -18.46
N GLY A 78 -6.26 0.92 -18.85
CA GLY A 78 -5.46 1.64 -19.84
C GLY A 78 -4.18 2.23 -19.23
N ALA A 79 -4.27 2.72 -18.00
CA ALA A 79 -3.13 3.24 -17.26
C ALA A 79 -3.31 3.12 -15.75
N PHE A 80 -2.20 2.92 -15.04
CA PHE A 80 -2.12 3.01 -13.59
C PHE A 80 -0.89 3.83 -13.23
N ASP A 81 -1.02 4.81 -12.35
CA ASP A 81 0.03 5.75 -11.95
C ASP A 81 0.07 5.90 -10.43
N VAL A 82 1.28 6.00 -9.90
CA VAL A 82 1.55 6.22 -8.47
C VAL A 82 2.45 7.43 -8.35
N SER A 83 2.05 8.37 -7.50
CA SER A 83 2.86 9.53 -7.14
C SER A 83 2.74 9.84 -5.66
N PHE A 84 3.75 10.50 -5.12
CA PHE A 84 3.86 10.82 -3.70
C PHE A 84 3.74 12.32 -3.51
N GLY A 85 2.83 12.74 -2.64
CA GLY A 85 2.74 14.13 -2.21
C GLY A 85 3.89 14.44 -1.27
N LEU A 86 4.73 15.40 -1.65
CA LEU A 86 5.94 15.79 -0.93
C LEU A 86 5.76 17.15 -0.28
N ALA A 87 6.13 17.23 0.99
CA ALA A 87 6.33 18.48 1.71
C ALA A 87 7.57 19.24 1.21
N SER A 88 7.64 20.51 1.56
CA SER A 88 8.83 21.34 1.33
C SER A 88 9.93 21.02 2.33
N THR A 89 9.55 20.73 3.59
CA THR A 89 10.48 20.31 4.66
C THR A 89 10.00 19.05 5.39
N ALA A 90 10.84 18.49 6.25
CA ALA A 90 10.50 17.32 7.06
C ALA A 90 9.44 17.61 8.14
N THR A 91 9.24 18.86 8.53
CA THR A 91 8.29 19.27 9.58
C THR A 91 6.97 19.77 9.04
N ASP A 92 6.89 20.20 7.77
CA ASP A 92 5.62 20.66 7.19
C ASP A 92 4.60 19.53 7.15
N LEU A 93 3.31 19.85 7.33
CA LEU A 93 2.26 18.84 7.33
C LEU A 93 1.65 18.61 5.95
N ALA A 94 1.64 19.63 5.09
CA ALA A 94 1.00 19.60 3.78
C ALA A 94 1.98 19.16 2.67
N ALA A 95 1.45 18.47 1.65
CA ALA A 95 2.18 18.26 0.41
C ALA A 95 2.15 19.54 -0.44
N SER A 96 3.30 19.96 -0.95
CA SER A 96 3.46 21.11 -1.85
C SER A 96 3.64 20.72 -3.32
N ARG A 97 4.06 19.47 -3.59
CA ARG A 97 4.25 18.93 -4.94
C ARG A 97 4.02 17.42 -5.00
N TYR A 98 3.93 16.85 -6.21
CA TYR A 98 3.89 15.40 -6.42
C TYR A 98 5.10 14.92 -7.22
N SER A 99 5.63 13.75 -6.85
CA SER A 99 6.70 13.08 -7.59
C SER A 99 6.43 11.57 -7.68
N SER A 100 6.68 10.97 -8.84
CA SER A 100 6.69 9.50 -8.99
C SER A 100 7.94 8.85 -8.39
N ASN A 101 9.02 9.62 -8.22
CA ASN A 101 10.27 9.18 -7.63
C ASN A 101 10.67 10.16 -6.52
N PRO A 102 10.15 9.98 -5.29
CA PRO A 102 10.45 10.88 -4.19
C PRO A 102 11.92 10.74 -3.76
N PRO A 103 12.69 11.84 -3.70
CA PRO A 103 14.12 11.77 -3.39
C PRO A 103 14.41 11.48 -1.92
N ASP A 104 13.46 11.81 -1.04
CA ASP A 104 13.56 11.63 0.40
C ASP A 104 12.21 11.16 0.98
N PRO A 105 12.14 9.95 1.56
CA PRO A 105 10.96 9.44 2.24
C PRO A 105 10.46 10.35 3.38
N ALA A 106 11.36 11.10 4.05
CA ALA A 106 11.01 12.05 5.10
C ALA A 106 10.22 13.26 4.57
N LEU A 107 10.08 13.43 3.27
CA LEU A 107 9.21 14.44 2.67
C LEU A 107 7.82 13.92 2.28
N ILE A 108 7.59 12.61 2.27
CA ILE A 108 6.31 12.04 1.84
C ILE A 108 5.21 12.35 2.88
N ARG A 109 4.05 12.80 2.40
CA ARG A 109 2.83 13.09 3.19
C ARG A 109 1.61 12.33 2.70
N SER A 110 1.58 12.00 1.41
CA SER A 110 0.47 11.26 0.82
C SER A 110 0.94 10.40 -0.34
N VAL A 111 0.11 9.44 -0.71
CA VAL A 111 0.18 8.72 -1.98
C VAL A 111 -1.04 9.12 -2.79
N ARG A 112 -0.84 9.43 -4.07
CA ARG A 112 -1.89 9.60 -5.07
C ARG A 112 -1.82 8.45 -6.06
N LEU A 113 -2.97 7.79 -6.23
CA LEU A 113 -3.20 6.76 -7.22
C LEU A 113 -4.06 7.34 -8.33
N SER A 114 -3.69 7.08 -9.58
CA SER A 114 -4.50 7.38 -10.75
C SER A 114 -4.71 6.10 -11.55
N LEU A 115 -5.95 5.80 -11.89
CA LEU A 115 -6.36 4.61 -12.64
C LEU A 115 -7.24 5.03 -13.81
N THR A 116 -6.81 4.71 -15.02
CA THR A 116 -7.59 4.91 -16.23
C THR A 116 -8.17 3.59 -16.70
N LEU A 117 -9.50 3.51 -16.78
CA LEU A 117 -10.23 2.37 -17.31
C LEU A 117 -10.66 2.65 -18.75
N THR A 118 -10.52 1.64 -19.60
CA THR A 118 -10.90 1.68 -21.01
C THR A 118 -12.03 0.70 -21.26
N ASP A 119 -13.05 1.11 -22.01
CA ASP A 119 -14.06 0.17 -22.51
C ASP A 119 -13.55 -0.48 -23.81
N PRO A 120 -13.32 -1.80 -23.85
CA PRO A 120 -12.85 -2.48 -25.05
C PRO A 120 -13.76 -2.30 -26.26
N SER A 121 -15.06 -2.12 -26.01
CA SER A 121 -16.08 -1.90 -27.04
C SER A 121 -16.24 -0.43 -27.43
N ARG A 122 -15.52 0.49 -26.77
CA ARG A 122 -15.55 1.94 -27.01
C ARG A 122 -16.96 2.54 -26.98
N ARG A 123 -17.87 1.99 -26.18
CA ARG A 123 -19.20 2.59 -25.97
C ARG A 123 -19.11 3.81 -25.07
N VAL A 124 -18.08 3.88 -24.23
CA VAL A 124 -17.76 5.04 -23.40
C VAL A 124 -16.29 5.43 -23.55
N SER A 125 -16.02 6.72 -23.36
CA SER A 125 -14.65 7.25 -23.32
C SER A 125 -13.90 6.74 -22.10
N ASP A 126 -12.57 6.68 -22.20
CA ASP A 126 -11.69 6.35 -21.08
C ASP A 126 -12.00 7.20 -19.84
N GLN A 127 -12.06 6.56 -18.68
CA GLN A 127 -12.38 7.20 -17.41
C GLN A 127 -11.17 7.14 -16.49
N THR A 128 -10.73 8.29 -15.99
CA THR A 128 -9.60 8.37 -15.06
C THR A 128 -10.07 8.71 -13.65
N PHE A 129 -9.84 7.79 -12.72
CA PHE A 129 -10.13 7.92 -11.31
C PHE A 129 -8.87 8.30 -10.54
N ASN A 130 -9.01 9.23 -9.61
CA ASN A 130 -7.91 9.70 -8.77
C ASN A 130 -8.27 9.56 -7.30
N VAL A 131 -7.38 8.98 -6.51
CA VAL A 131 -7.51 8.89 -5.05
C VAL A 131 -6.22 9.40 -4.41
N VAL A 132 -6.35 10.16 -3.32
CA VAL A 132 -5.23 10.59 -2.49
C VAL A 132 -5.44 10.07 -1.07
N ALA A 133 -4.44 9.39 -0.54
CA ALA A 133 -4.42 8.91 0.84
C ALA A 133 -3.25 9.55 1.59
N ALA A 134 -3.53 10.14 2.76
CA ALA A 134 -2.48 10.63 3.64
C ALA A 134 -1.73 9.44 4.29
N LEU A 135 -0.41 9.54 4.40
CA LEU A 135 0.39 8.55 5.14
C LEU A 135 0.59 9.06 6.56
N ARG A 136 0.00 8.37 7.54
CA ARG A 136 0.21 8.65 8.96
C ARG A 136 0.90 7.47 9.62
N ASN A 137 2.20 7.62 9.84
CA ASN A 137 2.94 7.07 10.99
C ASN A 137 4.34 7.69 10.97
N ARG A 138 4.47 8.88 11.54
CA ARG A 138 5.79 9.39 11.93
C ARG A 138 5.91 9.13 13.41
N LEU A 139 6.80 8.21 13.76
CA LEU A 139 7.31 8.17 15.12
C LEU A 139 8.23 9.39 15.28
N PRO A 140 8.12 10.15 16.40
CA PRO A 140 9.07 11.19 16.75
C PRO A 140 10.51 10.69 16.82
#